data_AF-A0A8J9WEY4-F1
#
_entry.id   AF-A0A8J9WEY4-F1
#
_cell.length_a   1.000
_cell.length_b   1.000
_cell.length_c   1.000
_cell.angle_alpha   90.00
_cell.angle_beta   90.00
_cell.angle_gamma   90.00
#
_symmetry.space_group_name_H-M   'P 1'
#
loop_
_entity.id
_entity.type
_entity.pdbx_description
1 polymer ?
#
loop_
_entity_poly.entity_id
_entity_poly.type
_entity_poly.pdbx_seq_one_letter_code
_entity_poly.pdbx_strand_id
1 'polypeptide(L)'
;MAEQVGQAGQAAAQPALEVLAEFGKEAAKVWGRVNIRINNPWVAAIGIGGIGAFYLANRYLTMKAIRQAVERRDPDNPDQPADPQVGLEAEVDSLLVPVIFYSQLGYQYFTSILNGPFLKACLQTELEKVGYKEPIDVSVEKWELPNLPEGRAGPLMGMMGEERVLGWLAELQISEKASIPSTAAGDSGIPEDASSVAGVSTVASWEDLEEKAERGRLPQQPPAQVTPTAQQAELQEGPLKGRRVRLLQHKDSPTAQTWLKAFSCLERGEAMLTRGGYQQGEGVEHLLEGLVLIEIVTFGVNTFLYDQSWLHLDKSKLNQLTSTQLQANPDSTTYLLIQALQLPYGHSRQQAINHGIDVILQHGETDPMYKHLAHIYCALGFTIWETTIQPAPALSAYASALMHKSDHLLTLFFTAVCSMGVSVPQAIRQFHHFIHTAPADHPWVPWAYYHLVILYGQQDPSVHRDRILHHYSMAQQADRNRLPGFNPVPSGLTDPARRVYEQVMVQPHK
;
A
#
# COMPACT_ATOMS: atom_id res chain seq x y z
N MET A 1 -2.74 64.40 -29.73
CA MET A 1 -1.68 63.95 -28.80
C MET A 1 -1.83 62.48 -28.36
N ALA A 2 -2.50 61.63 -29.16
CA ALA A 2 -2.69 60.20 -28.83
C ALA A 2 -1.62 59.28 -29.43
N GLU A 3 -0.62 59.82 -30.14
CA GLU A 3 0.35 59.00 -30.90
C GLU A 3 1.77 59.00 -30.32
N GLN A 4 2.06 59.79 -29.28
CA GLN A 4 3.41 59.90 -28.69
C GLN A 4 3.60 59.15 -27.36
N VAL A 5 2.54 58.61 -26.76
CA VAL A 5 2.66 57.80 -25.53
C VAL A 5 2.90 56.31 -25.85
N GLY A 6 2.66 55.88 -27.09
CA GLY A 6 2.91 54.50 -27.53
C GLY A 6 4.39 54.14 -27.73
N GLN A 7 5.25 55.13 -28.03
CA GLN A 7 6.66 54.86 -28.38
C GLN A 7 7.64 54.95 -27.20
N ALA A 8 7.30 55.66 -26.11
CA ALA A 8 8.16 55.73 -24.92
C ALA A 8 8.05 54.47 -24.03
N GLY A 9 6.91 53.78 -24.06
CA GLY A 9 6.71 52.52 -23.31
C GLY A 9 7.33 51.29 -23.97
N GLN A 10 7.55 51.30 -25.29
CA GLN A 10 8.17 50.18 -26.02
C GLN A 10 9.71 50.20 -25.96
N ALA A 11 10.34 51.38 -25.92
CA ALA A 11 11.80 51.49 -25.87
C ALA A 11 12.41 51.16 -24.50
N ALA A 12 11.66 51.31 -23.39
CA ALA A 12 12.12 50.93 -22.05
C ALA A 12 11.85 49.45 -21.72
N ALA A 13 10.96 48.78 -22.47
CA ALA A 13 10.63 47.37 -22.27
C ALA A 13 11.63 46.42 -22.97
N GLN A 14 12.31 46.86 -24.03
CA GLN A 14 13.26 46.03 -24.77
C GLN A 14 14.56 45.70 -24.01
N PRO A 15 15.25 46.64 -23.34
CA PRO A 15 16.44 46.28 -22.57
C PRO A 15 16.11 45.49 -21.29
N ALA A 16 14.90 45.65 -20.72
CA ALA A 16 14.44 44.83 -19.59
C ALA A 16 14.05 43.40 -20.01
N LEU A 17 13.50 43.23 -21.23
CA LEU A 17 13.24 41.92 -21.81
C LEU A 17 14.53 41.21 -22.25
N GLU A 18 15.57 41.92 -22.69
CA GLU A 18 16.87 41.31 -23.01
C GLU A 18 17.69 40.95 -21.76
N VAL A 19 17.66 41.77 -20.70
CA VAL A 19 18.35 41.43 -19.45
C VAL A 19 17.65 40.29 -18.68
N LEU A 20 16.32 40.16 -18.77
CA LEU A 20 15.60 38.98 -18.29
C LEU A 20 15.76 37.75 -19.21
N ALA A 21 15.98 37.96 -20.51
CA ALA A 21 16.31 36.88 -21.46
C ALA A 21 17.77 36.41 -21.35
N GLU A 22 18.67 37.18 -20.74
CA GLU A 22 20.05 36.76 -20.45
C GLU A 22 20.23 36.18 -19.05
N PHE A 23 19.51 36.66 -18.03
CA PHE A 23 19.57 36.05 -16.68
C PHE A 23 18.74 34.76 -16.53
N GLY A 24 17.87 34.45 -17.49
CA GLY A 24 17.06 33.23 -17.53
C GLY A 24 17.55 32.17 -18.52
N LYS A 25 18.78 32.26 -19.05
CA LYS A 25 19.32 31.28 -20.02
C LYS A 25 19.93 30.02 -19.40
N GLU A 26 19.81 29.87 -18.09
CA GLU A 26 19.80 28.55 -17.42
C GLU A 26 18.36 28.11 -17.09
N ALA A 27 17.37 28.60 -17.84
CA ALA A 27 16.00 28.11 -17.78
C ALA A 27 15.97 26.60 -17.96
N ALA A 28 15.40 25.91 -16.96
CA ALA A 28 14.96 24.54 -17.10
C ALA A 28 14.23 24.40 -18.44
N LYS A 29 14.81 23.64 -19.35
CA LYS A 29 14.29 23.41 -20.70
C LYS A 29 12.86 22.88 -20.57
N VAL A 30 11.86 23.66 -20.99
CA VAL A 30 10.45 23.22 -20.96
C VAL A 30 10.34 21.89 -21.70
N TRP A 31 9.92 20.87 -20.97
CA TRP A 31 9.85 19.50 -21.45
C TRP A 31 8.55 19.25 -22.20
N GLY A 32 7.42 19.82 -21.78
CA GLY A 32 6.14 19.68 -22.47
C GLY A 32 5.04 20.57 -21.89
N ARG A 33 3.86 20.58 -22.51
CA ARG A 33 2.68 21.34 -22.04
C ARG A 33 1.38 20.57 -22.28
N VAL A 34 0.37 20.87 -21.47
CA VAL A 34 -1.02 20.45 -21.69
C VAL A 34 -2.00 21.53 -21.28
N ASN A 35 -3.09 21.66 -22.02
CA ASN A 35 -4.20 22.52 -21.61
C ASN A 35 -5.32 21.68 -21.00
N ILE A 36 -5.68 21.98 -19.76
CA ILE A 36 -6.88 21.42 -19.12
C ILE A 36 -8.01 22.43 -19.15
N ARG A 37 -9.21 21.95 -19.45
CA ARG A 37 -10.45 22.72 -19.38
C ARG A 37 -11.21 22.30 -18.12
N ILE A 38 -11.55 23.27 -17.28
CA ILE A 38 -12.37 23.05 -16.10
C ILE A 38 -13.75 23.66 -16.35
N ASN A 39 -14.75 22.78 -16.39
CA ASN A 39 -16.14 23.12 -16.70
C ASN A 39 -17.07 22.75 -15.53
N ASN A 40 -18.32 23.19 -15.61
CA ASN A 40 -19.40 22.64 -14.78
C ASN A 40 -20.30 21.76 -15.67
N PRO A 41 -20.56 20.49 -15.31
CA PRO A 41 -21.32 19.55 -16.12
C PRO A 41 -22.78 19.94 -16.37
N TRP A 42 -23.36 20.87 -15.59
CA TRP A 42 -24.78 21.24 -15.66
C TRP A 42 -25.06 22.61 -16.32
N VAL A 43 -24.03 23.34 -16.74
CA VAL A 43 -24.17 24.77 -17.15
C VAL A 43 -24.25 24.97 -18.67
N ALA A 44 -24.33 23.92 -19.47
CA ALA A 44 -24.68 24.06 -20.88
C ALA A 44 -26.09 24.67 -21.11
N ALA A 45 -26.91 24.85 -20.05
CA ALA A 45 -28.30 25.27 -20.18
C ALA A 45 -28.70 26.64 -19.56
N ILE A 46 -28.01 27.23 -18.57
CA ILE A 46 -28.50 28.49 -17.95
C ILE A 46 -27.34 29.39 -17.49
N GLY A 47 -27.21 30.56 -18.13
CA GLY A 47 -26.05 31.46 -18.10
C GLY A 47 -25.84 32.35 -16.88
N ILE A 48 -26.14 31.91 -15.65
CA ILE A 48 -25.82 32.67 -14.43
C ILE A 48 -25.45 31.68 -13.32
N GLY A 49 -24.15 31.42 -13.10
CA GLY A 49 -23.66 30.59 -11.98
C GLY A 49 -22.54 29.59 -12.31
N GLY A 50 -22.08 29.50 -13.55
CA GLY A 50 -21.00 28.58 -13.94
C GLY A 50 -19.63 28.97 -13.40
N ILE A 51 -18.70 28.00 -13.41
CA ILE A 51 -17.31 28.21 -12.96
C ILE A 51 -16.62 29.38 -13.68
N GLY A 52 -16.97 29.68 -14.93
CA GLY A 52 -16.47 30.85 -15.66
C GLY A 52 -16.88 32.19 -15.02
N ALA A 53 -18.13 32.34 -14.58
CA ALA A 53 -18.61 33.54 -13.90
C ALA A 53 -17.97 33.70 -12.51
N PHE A 54 -17.83 32.59 -11.78
CA PHE A 54 -17.14 32.57 -10.49
C PHE A 54 -15.66 32.96 -10.63
N TYR A 55 -15.00 32.42 -11.66
CA TYR A 55 -13.62 32.74 -12.00
C TYR A 55 -13.43 34.22 -12.35
N LEU A 56 -14.29 34.81 -13.19
CA LEU A 56 -14.22 36.25 -13.51
C LEU A 56 -14.35 37.14 -12.27
N ALA A 57 -15.21 36.75 -11.31
CA ALA A 57 -15.39 37.46 -10.05
C ALA A 57 -14.25 37.22 -9.03
N ASN A 58 -13.58 36.06 -9.09
CA ASN A 58 -12.60 35.62 -8.08
C ASN A 58 -11.28 35.16 -8.69
N ARG A 59 -10.81 35.83 -9.76
CA ARG A 59 -9.69 35.37 -10.60
C ARG A 59 -8.45 34.96 -9.81
N TYR A 60 -7.99 35.83 -8.91
CA TYR A 60 -6.81 35.58 -8.08
C TYR A 60 -6.98 34.37 -7.15
N LEU A 61 -8.11 34.28 -6.46
CA LEU A 61 -8.38 33.19 -5.51
C LEU A 61 -8.57 31.86 -6.23
N THR A 62 -9.26 31.88 -7.36
CA THR A 62 -9.51 30.71 -8.21
C THR A 62 -8.20 30.18 -8.78
N MET A 63 -7.31 31.05 -9.28
CA MET A 63 -5.99 30.62 -9.75
C MET A 63 -5.07 30.16 -8.64
N LYS A 64 -5.16 30.74 -7.44
CA LYS A 64 -4.45 30.24 -6.27
C LYS A 64 -4.90 28.81 -5.92
N ALA A 65 -6.20 28.55 -5.90
CA ALA A 65 -6.77 27.23 -5.66
C ALA A 65 -6.32 26.21 -6.73
N ILE A 66 -6.33 26.59 -8.00
CA ILE A 66 -5.85 25.74 -9.11
C ILE A 66 -4.37 25.45 -8.98
N ARG A 67 -3.55 26.45 -8.65
CA ARG A 67 -2.12 26.25 -8.38
C ARG A 67 -1.90 25.30 -7.21
N GLN A 68 -2.67 25.41 -6.13
CA GLN A 68 -2.56 24.50 -4.99
C GLN A 68 -2.96 23.06 -5.33
N ALA A 69 -3.91 22.88 -6.24
CA ALA A 69 -4.34 21.55 -6.69
C ALA A 69 -3.40 20.93 -7.74
N VAL A 70 -2.74 21.74 -8.57
CA VAL A 70 -1.98 21.29 -9.74
C VAL A 70 -0.47 21.40 -9.55
N GLU A 71 0.04 22.49 -8.97
CA GLU A 71 1.49 22.71 -8.83
C GLU A 71 2.09 21.77 -7.79
N ARG A 72 3.22 21.15 -8.13
CA ARG A 72 4.05 20.42 -7.16
C ARG A 72 5.35 21.19 -6.95
N ARG A 73 5.59 21.62 -5.72
CA ARG A 73 6.86 22.26 -5.31
C ARG A 73 7.65 21.30 -4.45
N ASP A 74 8.97 21.32 -4.62
CA ASP A 74 9.88 20.62 -3.72
C ASP A 74 9.87 21.35 -2.35
N PRO A 75 9.46 20.69 -1.25
CA PRO A 75 9.45 21.29 0.08
C PRO A 75 10.86 21.65 0.57
N ASP A 76 11.88 20.92 0.11
CA ASP A 76 13.27 21.09 0.51
C ASP A 76 14.02 22.09 -0.41
N ASN A 77 13.39 22.50 -1.51
CA ASN A 77 13.93 23.48 -2.46
C ASN A 77 12.83 24.42 -3.00
N PRO A 78 12.36 25.37 -2.18
CA PRO A 78 11.24 26.25 -2.52
C PRO A 78 11.54 27.25 -3.66
N ASP A 79 12.83 27.45 -3.98
CA ASP A 79 13.29 28.33 -5.05
C ASP A 79 13.23 27.65 -6.43
N GLN A 80 13.04 26.33 -6.48
CA GLN A 80 12.83 25.60 -7.73
C GLN A 80 11.40 25.85 -8.26
N PRO A 81 11.23 26.13 -9.56
CA PRO A 81 9.91 26.24 -10.16
C PRO A 81 9.13 24.93 -9.98
N ALA A 82 7.82 25.05 -9.71
CA ALA A 82 6.95 23.90 -9.58
C ALA A 82 7.01 23.02 -10.85
N ASP A 83 6.88 21.71 -10.69
CA ASP A 83 6.83 20.78 -11.82
C ASP A 83 5.88 19.62 -11.53
N PRO A 84 4.65 19.62 -12.07
CA PRO A 84 4.11 20.54 -13.07
C PRO A 84 3.86 21.96 -12.53
N GLN A 85 3.92 22.97 -13.41
CA GLN A 85 3.58 24.36 -13.10
C GLN A 85 2.31 24.81 -13.81
N VAL A 86 1.48 25.61 -13.17
CA VAL A 86 0.38 26.30 -13.83
C VAL A 86 0.91 27.57 -14.52
N GLY A 87 0.75 27.62 -15.84
CA GLY A 87 1.14 28.75 -16.68
C GLY A 87 0.19 29.94 -16.60
N LEU A 88 0.51 31.00 -17.36
CA LEU A 88 -0.35 32.18 -17.52
C LEU A 88 -1.47 31.89 -18.54
N GLU A 89 -2.67 32.35 -18.25
CA GLU A 89 -3.91 32.01 -18.96
C GLU A 89 -4.01 32.66 -20.35
N ALA A 90 -4.77 32.02 -21.26
CA ALA A 90 -4.94 32.48 -22.64
C ALA A 90 -6.35 33.01 -22.99
N GLU A 91 -7.44 32.63 -22.29
CA GLU A 91 -8.81 32.99 -22.71
C GLU A 91 -9.75 33.39 -21.57
N VAL A 92 -10.71 34.28 -21.89
CA VAL A 92 -11.49 35.09 -20.93
C VAL A 92 -12.83 34.45 -20.53
N ASP A 93 -13.35 33.49 -21.30
CA ASP A 93 -14.75 33.03 -21.17
C ASP A 93 -14.92 31.55 -20.78
N SER A 94 -13.82 30.80 -20.60
CA SER A 94 -13.81 29.44 -20.05
C SER A 94 -12.46 29.15 -19.38
N LEU A 95 -12.44 28.38 -18.29
CA LEU A 95 -11.23 28.15 -17.50
C LEU A 95 -10.30 27.14 -18.19
N LEU A 96 -9.55 27.63 -19.18
CA LEU A 96 -8.52 26.89 -19.88
C LEU A 96 -7.16 27.16 -19.22
N VAL A 97 -6.63 26.15 -18.54
CA VAL A 97 -5.43 26.27 -17.71
C VAL A 97 -4.27 25.55 -18.39
N PRO A 98 -3.21 26.29 -18.79
CA PRO A 98 -2.00 25.66 -19.27
C PRO A 98 -1.19 25.09 -18.12
N VAL A 99 -0.78 23.83 -18.26
CA VAL A 99 0.10 23.13 -17.33
C VAL A 99 1.41 22.85 -18.06
N ILE A 100 2.50 23.38 -17.51
CA ILE A 100 3.85 23.35 -18.07
C ILE A 100 4.66 22.31 -17.31
N PHE A 101 5.37 21.47 -18.05
CA PHE A 101 6.29 20.48 -17.51
C PHE A 101 7.72 20.91 -17.81
N TYR A 102 8.54 20.98 -16.77
CA TYR A 102 9.98 21.23 -16.90
C TYR A 102 10.79 19.94 -16.91
N SER A 103 10.17 18.82 -16.56
CA SER A 103 10.77 17.49 -16.67
C SER A 103 9.75 16.43 -17.14
N GLN A 104 10.28 15.29 -17.58
CA GLN A 104 9.48 14.08 -17.80
C GLN A 104 8.76 13.65 -16.51
N LEU A 105 9.35 13.93 -15.34
CA LEU A 105 8.76 13.67 -14.04
C LEU A 105 7.59 14.63 -13.73
N GLY A 106 7.58 15.87 -14.18
CA GLY A 106 6.40 16.72 -14.07
C GLY A 106 5.26 16.23 -14.95
N TYR A 107 5.60 15.86 -16.20
CA TYR A 107 4.63 15.34 -17.17
C TYR A 107 3.89 14.11 -16.68
N GLN A 108 4.59 13.01 -16.38
CA GLN A 108 3.86 11.79 -16.05
C GLN A 108 3.11 11.94 -14.71
N TYR A 109 3.41 12.97 -13.87
CA TYR A 109 2.80 13.17 -12.55
C TYR A 109 1.40 13.64 -12.82
N PHE A 110 1.36 14.72 -13.60
CA PHE A 110 0.15 15.31 -14.08
C PHE A 110 -0.69 14.28 -14.82
N THR A 111 -0.11 13.50 -15.74
CA THR A 111 -0.84 12.43 -16.45
C THR A 111 -1.42 11.37 -15.49
N SER A 112 -0.73 11.05 -14.39
CA SER A 112 -1.19 10.06 -13.40
C SER A 112 -2.39 10.55 -12.58
N ILE A 113 -2.45 11.85 -12.29
CA ILE A 113 -3.55 12.44 -11.52
C ILE A 113 -4.72 12.89 -12.40
N LEU A 114 -4.45 13.17 -13.68
CA LEU A 114 -5.42 13.69 -14.65
C LEU A 114 -6.48 12.67 -15.06
N ASN A 115 -6.11 11.40 -15.19
CA ASN A 115 -7.01 10.33 -15.64
C ASN A 115 -7.77 9.64 -14.47
N GLY A 116 -7.50 10.03 -13.23
CA GLY A 116 -8.15 9.48 -12.03
C GLY A 116 -9.06 10.50 -11.34
N PRO A 117 -9.83 10.07 -10.32
CA PRO A 117 -10.68 10.99 -9.54
C PRO A 117 -9.88 12.02 -8.73
N PHE A 118 -8.57 11.82 -8.57
CA PHE A 118 -7.69 12.61 -7.73
C PHE A 118 -7.64 14.10 -8.12
N LEU A 119 -7.27 14.44 -9.36
CA LEU A 119 -7.15 15.85 -9.76
C LEU A 119 -8.49 16.57 -9.62
N LYS A 120 -9.59 15.90 -9.98
CA LYS A 120 -10.95 16.41 -9.81
C LYS A 120 -11.29 16.65 -8.34
N ALA A 121 -10.99 15.70 -7.44
CA ALA A 121 -11.23 15.84 -6.00
C ALA A 121 -10.39 16.95 -5.36
N CYS A 122 -9.11 17.07 -5.74
CA CYS A 122 -8.24 18.15 -5.27
C CYS A 122 -8.72 19.52 -5.75
N LEU A 123 -9.06 19.66 -7.03
CA LEU A 123 -9.61 20.90 -7.57
C LEU A 123 -10.95 21.25 -6.90
N GLN A 124 -11.85 20.28 -6.71
CA GLN A 124 -13.11 20.49 -6.01
C GLN A 124 -12.88 20.99 -4.58
N THR A 125 -11.96 20.36 -3.84
CA THR A 125 -11.62 20.72 -2.45
C THR A 125 -11.03 22.13 -2.35
N GLU A 126 -10.08 22.49 -3.23
CA GLU A 126 -9.47 23.83 -3.19
C GLU A 126 -10.43 24.92 -3.68
N LEU A 127 -11.32 24.61 -4.62
CA LEU A 127 -12.36 25.53 -5.09
C LEU A 127 -13.45 25.78 -4.03
N GLU A 128 -13.80 24.75 -3.26
CA GLU A 128 -14.72 24.88 -2.12
C GLU A 128 -14.18 25.84 -1.05
N LYS A 129 -12.88 25.81 -0.77
CA LYS A 129 -12.23 26.72 0.19
C LYS A 129 -12.34 28.19 -0.23
N VAL A 130 -12.41 28.48 -1.53
CA VAL A 130 -12.59 29.84 -2.06
C VAL A 130 -14.04 30.20 -2.35
N GLY A 131 -14.98 29.29 -2.05
CA GLY A 131 -16.42 29.55 -2.08
C GLY A 131 -17.19 28.94 -3.26
N TYR A 132 -16.54 28.13 -4.11
CA TYR A 132 -17.21 27.43 -5.22
C TYR A 132 -17.58 26.00 -4.82
N LYS A 133 -18.88 25.72 -4.64
CA LYS A 133 -19.39 24.44 -4.12
C LYS A 133 -20.05 23.55 -5.17
N GLU A 134 -20.17 24.05 -6.40
CA GLU A 134 -20.80 23.30 -7.48
C GLU A 134 -19.83 22.25 -8.03
N PRO A 135 -20.34 21.13 -8.58
CA PRO A 135 -19.48 20.10 -9.15
C PRO A 135 -18.74 20.61 -10.39
N ILE A 136 -17.49 20.18 -10.54
CA ILE A 136 -16.67 20.46 -11.72
C ILE A 136 -16.48 19.20 -12.59
N ASP A 137 -16.12 19.43 -13.84
CA ASP A 137 -15.56 18.43 -14.73
C ASP A 137 -14.24 18.92 -15.33
N VAL A 138 -13.31 18.01 -15.54
CA VAL A 138 -11.94 18.32 -16.01
C VAL A 138 -11.68 17.52 -17.27
N SER A 139 -11.42 18.21 -18.38
CA SER A 139 -11.08 17.59 -19.65
C SER A 139 -9.77 18.13 -20.21
N VAL A 140 -9.18 17.38 -21.15
CA VAL A 140 -7.90 17.71 -21.78
C VAL A 140 -8.13 18.16 -23.21
N GLU A 141 -7.60 19.31 -23.58
CA GLU A 141 -7.80 19.85 -24.93
C GLU A 141 -6.64 19.58 -25.88
N LYS A 142 -5.40 19.77 -25.41
CA LYS A 142 -4.23 19.71 -26.28
C LYS A 142 -2.97 19.35 -25.50
N TRP A 143 -2.19 18.40 -26.02
CA TRP A 143 -0.85 18.06 -25.55
C TRP A 143 0.21 18.61 -26.50
N GLU A 144 1.31 19.13 -25.95
CA GLU A 144 2.50 19.56 -26.70
C GLU A 144 3.73 18.88 -26.07
N LEU A 145 4.24 17.82 -26.73
CA LEU A 145 5.33 16.96 -26.24
C LEU A 145 6.46 16.82 -27.29
N PRO A 146 7.73 16.63 -26.89
CA PRO A 146 8.83 16.41 -27.82
C PRO A 146 8.82 14.94 -28.25
N ASN A 147 8.60 14.71 -29.55
CA ASN A 147 8.68 13.44 -30.28
C ASN A 147 7.55 12.40 -30.06
N LEU A 148 6.32 12.77 -30.40
CA LEU A 148 5.30 11.80 -30.81
C LEU A 148 4.85 12.13 -32.25
N PRO A 149 4.89 11.18 -33.20
CA PRO A 149 4.32 11.41 -34.52
C PRO A 149 2.81 11.64 -34.37
N GLU A 150 2.31 12.69 -35.02
CA GLU A 150 0.89 13.02 -35.09
C GLU A 150 0.11 11.79 -35.59
N GLY A 151 -0.79 11.23 -34.75
CA GLY A 151 -1.72 10.19 -35.18
C GLY A 151 -1.82 8.92 -34.34
N ARG A 152 -1.40 8.91 -33.06
CA ARG A 152 -1.78 7.82 -32.14
C ARG A 152 -2.35 8.37 -30.83
N ALA A 153 -3.52 9.01 -30.92
CA ALA A 153 -4.38 9.26 -29.76
C ALA A 153 -5.42 8.13 -29.67
N GLY A 154 -5.23 7.25 -28.68
CA GLY A 154 -6.17 6.18 -28.33
C GLY A 154 -5.97 5.78 -26.86
N PRO A 155 -7.00 5.31 -26.15
CA PRO A 155 -7.10 5.30 -24.69
C PRO A 155 -6.34 4.13 -24.07
N LEU A 156 -5.01 4.15 -24.13
CA LEU A 156 -4.15 3.15 -23.48
C LEU A 156 -2.77 3.77 -23.19
N MET A 157 -2.67 4.68 -22.23
CA MET A 157 -1.38 5.02 -21.60
C MET A 157 -1.57 5.79 -20.28
N GLY A 158 -2.12 5.10 -19.29
CA GLY A 158 -2.10 5.52 -17.89
C GLY A 158 -1.22 4.56 -17.11
N MET A 159 0.11 4.71 -17.19
CA MET A 159 1.05 3.93 -16.39
C MET A 159 2.07 4.89 -15.79
N MET A 160 2.09 4.94 -14.45
CA MET A 160 3.03 5.74 -13.66
C MET A 160 4.47 5.38 -14.03
N GLY A 161 5.31 6.39 -14.24
CA GLY A 161 6.75 6.21 -14.36
C GLY A 161 7.37 5.80 -13.02
N GLU A 162 8.26 4.83 -13.09
CA GLU A 162 9.04 4.20 -12.02
C GLU A 162 9.64 5.19 -11.00
N GLU A 163 10.15 6.34 -11.42
CA GLU A 163 10.80 7.31 -10.53
C GLU A 163 9.83 8.03 -9.56
N ARG A 164 8.52 8.11 -9.89
CA ARG A 164 7.58 8.93 -9.13
C ARG A 164 6.90 8.24 -7.97
N VAL A 165 6.79 6.92 -8.01
CA VAL A 165 6.38 6.16 -6.84
C VAL A 165 7.46 6.23 -5.74
N LEU A 166 8.74 6.32 -6.15
CA LEU A 166 9.85 6.41 -5.21
C LEU A 166 9.84 7.71 -4.40
N GLY A 167 9.48 8.85 -5.02
CA GLY A 167 9.40 10.15 -4.33
C GLY A 167 8.28 10.21 -3.28
N TRP A 168 7.10 9.69 -3.61
CA TRP A 168 5.97 9.65 -2.66
C TRP A 168 6.19 8.66 -1.51
N LEU A 169 6.83 7.51 -1.77
CA LEU A 169 7.22 6.56 -0.73
C LEU A 169 8.30 7.11 0.20
N ALA A 170 9.09 8.10 -0.25
CA ALA A 170 10.01 8.82 0.62
C ALA A 170 9.27 9.84 1.53
N GLU A 171 8.22 10.50 1.03
CA GLU A 171 7.43 11.49 1.79
C GLU A 171 6.61 10.86 2.93
N LEU A 172 6.02 9.67 2.74
CA LEU A 172 5.31 8.94 3.81
C LEU A 172 6.19 8.62 5.03
N GLN A 173 7.50 8.48 4.82
CA GLN A 173 8.47 8.17 5.88
C GLN A 173 8.90 9.42 6.68
N ILE A 174 8.69 10.63 6.14
CA ILE A 174 9.10 11.88 6.80
C ILE A 174 8.10 12.26 7.92
N SER A 175 6.83 11.88 7.80
CA SER A 175 5.80 12.19 8.80
C SER A 175 6.00 11.48 10.16
N GLU A 176 6.83 10.44 10.22
CA GLU A 176 7.07 9.65 11.45
C GLU A 176 8.32 10.14 12.24
N LYS A 177 9.14 11.02 11.65
CA LYS A 177 10.35 11.57 12.30
C LYS A 177 10.08 12.56 13.44
N ALA A 178 8.81 12.86 13.76
CA ALA A 178 8.46 13.74 14.87
C ALA A 178 8.51 13.04 16.25
N SER A 179 8.92 11.78 16.37
CA SER A 179 8.88 11.03 17.63
C SER A 179 10.13 10.20 17.92
N ILE A 180 11.32 10.80 17.84
CA ILE A 180 12.53 10.24 18.47
C ILE A 180 13.18 11.35 19.31
N PRO A 181 13.27 11.21 20.65
CA PRO A 181 14.14 12.06 21.44
C PRO A 181 15.60 11.69 21.15
N SER A 182 16.31 12.66 20.59
CA SER A 182 17.78 12.69 20.60
C SER A 182 18.26 12.58 22.04
N THR A 183 19.02 11.53 22.38
CA THR A 183 19.76 11.47 23.63
C THR A 183 21.25 11.47 23.30
N ALA A 184 21.83 12.66 23.39
CA ALA A 184 23.27 12.86 23.42
C ALA A 184 23.85 12.38 24.76
N ALA A 185 25.06 11.79 24.68
CA ALA A 185 26.09 11.71 25.71
C ALA A 185 25.65 11.42 27.17
N GLY A 186 25.86 10.18 27.60
CA GLY A 186 25.76 9.78 29.01
C GLY A 186 26.63 8.55 29.27
N ASP A 187 27.87 8.82 29.66
CA ASP A 187 28.86 7.94 30.27
C ASP A 187 28.24 6.87 31.19
N SER A 188 28.57 5.59 30.98
CA SER A 188 28.23 4.51 31.90
C SER A 188 29.46 3.64 32.16
N GLY A 189 30.03 3.83 33.35
CA GLY A 189 31.06 2.98 33.92
C GLY A 189 30.53 1.59 34.23
N ILE A 190 31.35 0.59 33.89
CA ILE A 190 31.23 -0.82 34.25
C ILE A 190 31.44 -0.98 35.78
N PRO A 191 30.89 -2.03 36.41
CA PRO A 191 31.79 -3.09 36.82
C PRO A 191 31.29 -4.50 36.51
N GLU A 192 32.28 -5.37 36.28
CA GLU A 192 32.22 -6.81 36.05
C GLU A 192 31.92 -7.62 37.33
N ASP A 193 31.66 -8.91 37.09
CA ASP A 193 31.80 -10.08 37.98
C ASP A 193 30.65 -10.54 38.88
N ALA A 194 30.07 -11.69 38.49
CA ALA A 194 30.19 -13.01 39.16
C ALA A 194 29.17 -13.99 38.50
N SER A 195 29.56 -14.84 37.55
CA SER A 195 30.13 -16.19 37.71
C SER A 195 29.29 -17.23 38.49
N SER A 196 28.84 -18.23 37.74
CA SER A 196 28.65 -19.66 38.07
C SER A 196 27.46 -20.04 38.96
N VAL A 197 26.65 -21.09 38.68
CA VAL A 197 27.03 -22.51 38.52
C VAL A 197 25.91 -23.31 37.81
N ALA A 198 26.38 -24.22 36.96
CA ALA A 198 25.86 -25.49 36.42
C ALA A 198 24.45 -26.05 36.75
N GLY A 199 23.89 -26.72 35.75
CA GLY A 199 22.88 -27.78 35.88
C GLY A 199 22.60 -28.47 34.54
N VAL A 200 23.26 -29.61 34.31
CA VAL A 200 23.17 -30.48 33.11
C VAL A 200 22.06 -31.54 33.29
N SER A 201 21.53 -32.04 32.15
CA SER A 201 20.84 -33.35 31.96
C SER A 201 19.35 -33.42 32.34
N THR A 202 18.43 -34.14 31.67
CA THR A 202 18.47 -35.09 30.54
C THR A 202 17.06 -35.18 29.93
N VAL A 203 16.99 -35.61 28.68
CA VAL A 203 15.85 -36.18 27.94
C VAL A 203 15.12 -37.27 28.75
N ALA A 204 13.78 -37.28 28.70
CA ALA A 204 12.98 -38.50 28.89
C ALA A 204 11.79 -38.49 27.92
N SER A 205 11.69 -39.60 27.21
CA SER A 205 10.75 -39.97 26.16
C SER A 205 9.33 -40.16 26.68
N TRP A 206 8.36 -39.89 25.79
CA TRP A 206 6.98 -40.31 25.89
C TRP A 206 6.88 -41.81 25.63
N GLU A 207 6.31 -42.57 26.57
CA GLU A 207 5.53 -43.78 26.28
C GLU A 207 4.80 -44.26 27.55
N ASP A 208 3.55 -44.66 27.33
CA ASP A 208 2.68 -45.54 28.12
C ASP A 208 2.11 -45.11 29.49
N LEU A 209 0.77 -44.94 29.53
CA LEU A 209 -0.13 -45.87 30.23
C LEU A 209 -1.61 -45.49 30.01
N GLU A 210 -2.31 -46.30 29.20
CA GLU A 210 -3.76 -46.52 29.31
C GLU A 210 -4.01 -47.59 30.38
N GLU A 211 -4.87 -47.34 31.38
CA GLU A 211 -5.81 -48.36 31.86
C GLU A 211 -7.04 -47.78 32.61
N LYS A 212 -8.20 -48.35 32.27
CA LYS A 212 -9.55 -48.32 32.86
C LYS A 212 -9.56 -48.80 34.34
N ALA A 213 -10.56 -48.65 35.22
CA ALA A 213 -11.93 -48.12 35.22
C ALA A 213 -12.51 -48.06 36.66
N GLU A 214 -13.67 -47.40 36.77
CA GLU A 214 -14.81 -47.64 37.67
C GLU A 214 -14.94 -47.01 39.10
N ARG A 215 -16.04 -46.24 39.18
CA ARG A 215 -17.05 -46.08 40.26
C ARG A 215 -16.76 -45.20 41.48
N GLY A 216 -17.40 -44.02 41.44
CA GLY A 216 -18.01 -43.36 42.58
C GLY A 216 -19.04 -42.32 42.12
N ARG A 217 -20.34 -42.67 42.11
CA ARG A 217 -21.46 -41.72 41.94
C ARG A 217 -21.84 -41.14 43.29
N LEU A 218 -22.02 -39.82 43.38
CA LEU A 218 -23.02 -39.08 44.18
C LEU A 218 -22.85 -37.56 43.92
N PRO A 219 -23.87 -36.72 44.18
CA PRO A 219 -24.96 -36.32 43.30
C PRO A 219 -24.73 -35.00 42.53
N GLN A 220 -25.49 -34.82 41.44
CA GLN A 220 -25.51 -33.64 40.59
C GLN A 220 -25.92 -32.37 41.34
N GLN A 221 -25.02 -31.39 41.39
CA GLN A 221 -25.37 -29.97 41.42
C GLN A 221 -25.52 -29.49 39.97
N PRO A 222 -26.52 -28.66 39.64
CA PRO A 222 -26.62 -28.09 38.29
C PRO A 222 -25.41 -27.17 38.09
N PRO A 223 -24.58 -27.36 37.04
CA PRO A 223 -23.52 -26.41 36.80
C PRO A 223 -24.18 -25.08 36.42
N ALA A 224 -23.98 -24.08 37.26
CA ALA A 224 -24.06 -22.69 36.85
C ALA A 224 -23.33 -22.56 35.51
N GLN A 225 -23.92 -21.82 34.57
CA GLN A 225 -23.29 -21.50 33.29
C GLN A 225 -21.94 -20.82 33.58
N VAL A 226 -20.87 -21.62 33.59
CA VAL A 226 -19.51 -21.13 33.59
C VAL A 226 -19.29 -20.67 32.17
N THR A 227 -19.35 -19.36 31.97
CA THR A 227 -18.86 -18.70 30.77
C THR A 227 -17.47 -19.27 30.48
N PRO A 228 -17.22 -19.89 29.31
CA PRO A 228 -15.92 -20.45 29.01
C PRO A 228 -14.88 -19.34 29.13
N THR A 229 -13.82 -19.58 29.90
CA THR A 229 -12.67 -18.67 29.91
C THR A 229 -12.14 -18.57 28.47
N ALA A 230 -11.59 -17.43 28.05
CA ALA A 230 -11.11 -17.21 26.67
C ALA A 230 -10.24 -18.37 26.13
N GLN A 231 -9.45 -19.01 27.00
CA GLN A 231 -8.64 -20.20 26.68
C GLN A 231 -9.45 -21.47 26.35
N GLN A 232 -10.64 -21.65 26.92
CA GLN A 232 -11.53 -22.78 26.60
C GLN A 232 -12.32 -22.54 25.31
N ALA A 233 -12.63 -21.27 24.97
CA ALA A 233 -13.19 -20.92 23.66
C ALA A 233 -12.15 -21.09 22.54
N GLU A 234 -10.87 -20.81 22.83
CA GLU A 234 -9.74 -21.00 21.91
C GLU A 234 -9.35 -22.47 21.66
N LEU A 235 -9.97 -23.43 22.38
CA LEU A 235 -9.74 -24.87 22.22
C LEU A 235 -10.96 -25.62 21.63
N GLN A 236 -11.97 -24.91 21.12
CA GLN A 236 -13.08 -25.55 20.40
C GLN A 236 -12.59 -26.43 19.25
N GLU A 237 -13.25 -27.57 19.01
CA GLU A 237 -12.99 -28.43 17.86
C GLU A 237 -13.21 -27.66 16.55
N GLY A 238 -12.31 -27.85 15.60
CA GLY A 238 -12.37 -27.17 14.31
C GLY A 238 -11.22 -27.58 13.38
N PRO A 239 -11.37 -27.34 12.07
CA PRO A 239 -10.39 -27.77 11.06
C PRO A 239 -8.98 -27.22 11.29
N LEU A 240 -8.84 -26.08 11.97
CA LEU A 240 -7.56 -25.41 12.22
C LEU A 240 -7.06 -25.61 13.65
N LYS A 241 -7.71 -26.48 14.46
CA LYS A 241 -7.32 -26.78 15.85
C LYS A 241 -5.83 -27.09 15.99
N GLY A 242 -5.30 -27.96 15.14
CA GLY A 242 -3.87 -28.34 15.19
C GLY A 242 -2.93 -27.15 14.96
N ARG A 243 -3.35 -26.15 14.17
CA ARG A 243 -2.58 -24.91 13.96
C ARG A 243 -2.70 -23.98 15.16
N ARG A 244 -3.90 -23.80 15.72
CA ARG A 244 -4.13 -23.00 16.93
C ARG A 244 -3.31 -23.51 18.11
N VAL A 245 -3.34 -24.82 18.37
CA VAL A 245 -2.59 -25.45 19.49
C VAL A 245 -1.09 -25.14 19.43
N ARG A 246 -0.50 -25.14 18.24
CA ARG A 246 0.91 -24.77 18.05
C ARG A 246 1.18 -23.30 18.39
N LEU A 247 0.28 -22.40 18.00
CA LEU A 247 0.43 -20.96 18.27
C LEU A 247 0.13 -20.58 19.72
N LEU A 248 -0.69 -21.35 20.45
CA LEU A 248 -1.02 -21.08 21.85
C LEU A 248 0.20 -21.07 22.78
N GLN A 249 1.26 -21.81 22.42
CA GLN A 249 2.54 -21.78 23.15
C GLN A 249 3.25 -20.42 23.07
N HIS A 250 2.83 -19.58 22.12
CA HIS A 250 3.35 -18.24 21.85
C HIS A 250 2.26 -17.17 21.98
N LYS A 251 1.23 -17.40 22.80
CA LYS A 251 0.06 -16.50 22.94
C LYS A 251 0.39 -15.05 23.30
N ASP A 252 1.57 -14.79 23.85
CA ASP A 252 2.02 -13.44 24.22
C ASP A 252 2.64 -12.69 23.03
N SER A 253 2.86 -13.37 21.89
CA SER A 253 3.35 -12.77 20.67
C SER A 253 2.21 -12.07 19.90
N PRO A 254 2.40 -10.82 19.43
CA PRO A 254 1.39 -10.10 18.66
C PRO A 254 1.00 -10.83 17.36
N THR A 255 1.97 -11.48 16.72
CA THR A 255 1.74 -12.24 15.49
C THR A 255 0.91 -13.49 15.78
N ALA A 256 1.22 -14.24 16.84
CA ALA A 256 0.44 -15.41 17.24
C ALA A 256 -1.00 -15.04 17.60
N GLN A 257 -1.22 -13.95 18.33
CA GLN A 257 -2.56 -13.45 18.66
C GLN A 257 -3.37 -13.11 17.40
N THR A 258 -2.76 -12.42 16.45
CA THR A 258 -3.40 -12.06 15.17
C THR A 258 -3.83 -13.32 14.41
N TRP A 259 -2.95 -14.33 14.34
CA TRP A 259 -3.23 -15.59 13.65
C TRP A 259 -4.26 -16.45 14.37
N LEU A 260 -4.25 -16.51 15.70
CA LEU A 260 -5.28 -17.19 16.50
C LEU A 260 -6.66 -16.55 16.28
N LYS A 261 -6.73 -15.22 16.26
CA LYS A 261 -7.96 -14.49 15.94
C LYS A 261 -8.44 -14.81 14.52
N ALA A 262 -7.53 -14.80 13.56
CA ALA A 262 -7.84 -15.10 12.18
C ALA A 262 -8.39 -16.52 11.99
N PHE A 263 -7.73 -17.54 12.57
CA PHE A 263 -8.22 -18.92 12.54
C PHE A 263 -9.59 -19.06 13.18
N SER A 264 -9.83 -18.36 14.29
CA SER A 264 -11.14 -18.34 14.95
C SER A 264 -12.22 -17.73 14.05
N CYS A 265 -11.92 -16.66 13.31
CA CYS A 265 -12.84 -16.09 12.32
C CYS A 265 -13.12 -17.08 11.18
N LEU A 266 -12.07 -17.70 10.62
CA LEU A 266 -12.21 -18.65 9.52
C LEU A 266 -13.04 -19.88 9.90
N GLU A 267 -12.78 -20.49 11.05
CA GLU A 267 -13.55 -21.65 11.55
C GLU A 267 -14.99 -21.29 11.88
N ARG A 268 -15.23 -20.07 12.39
CA ARG A 268 -16.60 -19.58 12.60
C ARG A 268 -17.33 -19.40 11.28
N GLY A 269 -16.68 -18.81 10.29
CA GLY A 269 -17.23 -18.65 8.94
C GLY A 269 -17.57 -19.99 8.29
N GLU A 270 -16.67 -20.96 8.39
CA GLU A 270 -16.90 -22.33 7.95
C GLU A 270 -18.12 -22.95 8.64
N ALA A 271 -18.15 -22.94 9.98
CA ALA A 271 -19.24 -23.54 10.74
C ALA A 271 -20.61 -22.91 10.45
N MET A 272 -20.66 -21.60 10.21
CA MET A 272 -21.90 -20.90 9.84
C MET A 272 -22.37 -21.31 8.44
N LEU A 273 -21.47 -21.41 7.48
CA LEU A 273 -21.79 -21.85 6.12
C LEU A 273 -22.26 -23.31 6.11
N THR A 274 -21.57 -24.21 6.80
CA THR A 274 -21.90 -25.64 6.80
C THR A 274 -23.17 -25.95 7.57
N ARG A 275 -23.36 -25.36 8.76
CA ARG A 275 -24.62 -25.52 9.53
C ARG A 275 -25.82 -24.86 8.87
N GLY A 276 -25.61 -23.70 8.25
CA GLY A 276 -26.63 -22.98 7.49
C GLY A 276 -26.91 -23.58 6.11
N GLY A 277 -26.28 -24.70 5.75
CA GLY A 277 -26.48 -25.36 4.46
C GLY A 277 -26.14 -24.47 3.26
N TYR A 278 -25.21 -23.52 3.41
CA TYR A 278 -24.84 -22.50 2.41
C TYR A 278 -26.01 -21.60 1.98
N GLN A 279 -26.97 -21.33 2.86
CA GLN A 279 -28.09 -20.42 2.57
C GLN A 279 -27.91 -19.02 3.15
N GLN A 280 -27.13 -18.89 4.23
CA GLN A 280 -26.92 -17.62 4.95
C GLN A 280 -25.54 -17.03 4.64
N GLY A 281 -25.49 -15.70 4.60
CA GLY A 281 -24.32 -14.95 4.17
C GLY A 281 -23.29 -14.60 5.23
N GLU A 282 -23.69 -14.58 6.50
CA GLU A 282 -22.85 -14.12 7.62
C GLU A 282 -21.52 -14.88 7.73
N GLY A 283 -21.48 -16.14 7.28
CA GLY A 283 -20.26 -16.92 7.26
C GLY A 283 -19.21 -16.38 6.29
N VAL A 284 -19.61 -15.76 5.16
CA VAL A 284 -18.69 -15.21 4.17
C VAL A 284 -17.93 -14.00 4.72
N GLU A 285 -18.59 -13.16 5.51
CA GLU A 285 -17.95 -12.02 6.17
C GLU A 285 -16.84 -12.48 7.13
N HIS A 286 -17.11 -13.54 7.90
CA HIS A 286 -16.14 -14.14 8.80
C HIS A 286 -14.96 -14.78 8.07
N LEU A 287 -15.21 -15.42 6.92
CA LEU A 287 -14.15 -15.93 6.07
C LEU A 287 -13.25 -14.79 5.57
N LEU A 288 -13.84 -13.70 5.08
CA LEU A 288 -13.10 -12.57 4.54
C LEU A 288 -12.29 -11.84 5.62
N GLU A 289 -12.88 -11.57 6.80
CA GLU A 289 -12.16 -11.03 7.95
C GLU A 289 -10.99 -11.94 8.36
N GLY A 290 -11.22 -13.25 8.36
CA GLY A 290 -10.17 -14.24 8.62
C GLY A 290 -9.02 -14.12 7.62
N LEU A 291 -9.31 -14.08 6.32
CA LEU A 291 -8.31 -13.94 5.24
C LEU A 291 -7.53 -12.62 5.33
N VAL A 292 -8.22 -11.52 5.66
CA VAL A 292 -7.60 -10.20 5.86
C VAL A 292 -6.60 -10.25 7.02
N LEU A 293 -6.97 -10.88 8.15
CA LEU A 293 -6.11 -10.94 9.35
C LEU A 293 -4.84 -11.79 9.16
N ILE A 294 -4.91 -12.88 8.39
CA ILE A 294 -3.70 -13.64 8.00
C ILE A 294 -3.00 -13.06 6.77
N GLU A 295 -3.44 -11.89 6.31
CA GLU A 295 -2.80 -11.15 5.21
C GLU A 295 -2.69 -11.98 3.92
N ILE A 296 -3.67 -12.86 3.66
CA ILE A 296 -3.67 -13.68 2.45
C ILE A 296 -4.20 -12.86 1.27
N VAL A 297 -3.25 -12.40 0.46
CA VAL A 297 -3.50 -11.82 -0.87
C VAL A 297 -3.13 -12.77 -2.01
N THR A 298 -2.55 -13.94 -1.68
CA THR A 298 -1.85 -14.83 -2.61
C THR A 298 -2.70 -16.01 -3.12
N PHE A 299 -2.07 -16.98 -3.82
CA PHE A 299 -2.59 -18.30 -4.25
C PHE A 299 -3.25 -19.10 -3.11
N GLY A 300 -3.06 -18.66 -1.86
CA GLY A 300 -3.59 -19.29 -0.67
C GLY A 300 -5.11 -19.31 -0.59
N VAL A 301 -5.87 -18.38 -1.19
CA VAL A 301 -7.32 -18.29 -0.92
C VAL A 301 -8.06 -19.59 -1.25
N ASN A 302 -7.90 -20.12 -2.47
CA ASN A 302 -8.53 -21.40 -2.84
C ASN A 302 -8.02 -22.57 -1.98
N THR A 303 -6.73 -22.61 -1.68
CA THR A 303 -6.14 -23.65 -0.82
C THR A 303 -6.71 -23.58 0.60
N PHE A 304 -6.79 -22.40 1.19
CA PHE A 304 -7.31 -22.20 2.54
C PHE A 304 -8.80 -22.53 2.64
N LEU A 305 -9.59 -22.16 1.63
CA LEU A 305 -11.02 -22.41 1.63
C LEU A 305 -11.33 -23.90 1.38
N TYR A 306 -10.61 -24.57 0.48
CA TYR A 306 -11.08 -25.84 -0.09
C TYR A 306 -10.22 -27.07 0.22
N ASP A 307 -8.97 -26.90 0.60
CA ASP A 307 -8.09 -28.03 0.90
C ASP A 307 -8.52 -28.73 2.19
N GLN A 308 -8.37 -30.06 2.23
CA GLN A 308 -8.74 -30.91 3.36
C GLN A 308 -7.92 -30.61 4.63
N SER A 309 -6.71 -30.07 4.47
CA SER A 309 -5.82 -29.66 5.56
C SER A 309 -6.12 -28.26 6.09
N TRP A 310 -7.13 -27.60 5.52
CA TRP A 310 -7.62 -26.26 5.86
C TRP A 310 -9.13 -26.31 6.12
N LEU A 311 -9.93 -25.40 5.57
CA LEU A 311 -11.36 -25.30 5.92
C LEU A 311 -12.24 -26.35 5.26
N HIS A 312 -11.77 -27.00 4.20
CA HIS A 312 -12.50 -28.08 3.51
C HIS A 312 -13.95 -27.70 3.10
N LEU A 313 -14.16 -26.46 2.65
CA LEU A 313 -15.46 -26.01 2.18
C LEU A 313 -15.86 -26.68 0.86
N ASP A 314 -17.16 -26.83 0.64
CA ASP A 314 -17.68 -27.23 -0.66
C ASP A 314 -17.63 -26.04 -1.63
N LYS A 315 -16.67 -26.09 -2.57
CA LYS A 315 -16.48 -25.07 -3.61
C LYS A 315 -17.73 -24.83 -4.46
N SER A 316 -18.47 -25.89 -4.79
CA SER A 316 -19.66 -25.76 -5.64
C SER A 316 -20.77 -24.98 -4.92
N LYS A 317 -20.99 -25.29 -3.64
CA LYS A 317 -22.00 -24.63 -2.80
C LYS A 317 -21.63 -23.20 -2.46
N LEU A 318 -20.35 -22.92 -2.16
CA LEU A 318 -19.90 -21.55 -1.88
C LEU A 318 -20.03 -20.66 -3.13
N ASN A 319 -19.68 -21.18 -4.31
CA ASN A 319 -19.89 -20.46 -5.57
C ASN A 319 -21.38 -20.21 -5.85
N GLN A 320 -22.23 -21.22 -5.63
CA GLN A 320 -23.67 -21.07 -5.80
C GLN A 320 -24.24 -19.99 -4.88
N LEU A 321 -23.90 -20.02 -3.58
CA LEU A 321 -24.28 -19.00 -2.60
C LEU A 321 -23.84 -17.61 -3.08
N THR A 322 -22.57 -17.47 -3.45
CA THR A 322 -22.00 -16.19 -3.90
C THR A 322 -22.74 -15.65 -5.13
N SER A 323 -23.01 -16.51 -6.12
CA SER A 323 -23.77 -16.12 -7.31
C SER A 323 -25.22 -15.73 -7.00
N THR A 324 -25.91 -16.48 -6.15
CA THR A 324 -27.29 -16.14 -5.74
C THR A 324 -27.35 -14.81 -4.99
N GLN A 325 -26.38 -14.55 -4.11
CA GLN A 325 -26.33 -13.32 -3.33
C GLN A 325 -26.01 -12.10 -4.20
N LEU A 326 -25.07 -12.24 -5.15
CA LEU A 326 -24.79 -11.17 -6.12
C LEU A 326 -25.93 -10.93 -7.13
N GLN A 327 -26.75 -11.95 -7.42
CA GLN A 327 -27.98 -11.75 -8.21
C GLN A 327 -29.03 -10.94 -7.45
N ALA A 328 -29.14 -11.15 -6.13
CA ALA A 328 -30.08 -10.42 -5.28
C ALA A 328 -29.58 -9.01 -4.93
N ASN A 329 -28.27 -8.87 -4.71
CA ASN A 329 -27.60 -7.61 -4.41
C ASN A 329 -26.25 -7.53 -5.16
N PRO A 330 -26.23 -6.95 -6.38
CA PRO A 330 -25.02 -6.84 -7.20
C PRO A 330 -23.89 -6.05 -6.54
N ASP A 331 -24.23 -5.11 -5.65
CA ASP A 331 -23.27 -4.20 -5.01
C ASP A 331 -22.80 -4.71 -3.65
N SER A 332 -23.00 -6.01 -3.36
CA SER A 332 -22.52 -6.58 -2.11
C SER A 332 -21.00 -6.81 -2.13
N THR A 333 -20.26 -5.87 -1.55
CA THR A 333 -18.80 -5.82 -1.55
C THR A 333 -18.14 -7.06 -0.94
N THR A 334 -18.69 -7.62 0.12
CA THR A 334 -18.22 -8.89 0.71
C THR A 334 -18.20 -10.03 -0.33
N TYR A 335 -19.28 -10.20 -1.11
CA TYR A 335 -19.36 -11.26 -2.11
C TYR A 335 -18.55 -10.95 -3.37
N LEU A 336 -18.47 -9.68 -3.78
CA LEU A 336 -17.59 -9.25 -4.86
C LEU A 336 -16.13 -9.59 -4.55
N LEU A 337 -15.67 -9.27 -3.34
CA LEU A 337 -14.29 -9.50 -2.93
C LEU A 337 -13.97 -10.99 -2.78
N ILE A 338 -14.83 -11.79 -2.12
CA ILE A 338 -14.57 -13.22 -1.99
C ILE A 338 -14.56 -13.90 -3.37
N GLN A 339 -15.41 -13.47 -4.30
CA GLN A 339 -15.41 -13.97 -5.67
C GLN A 339 -14.13 -13.58 -6.39
N ALA A 340 -13.73 -12.30 -6.31
CA ALA A 340 -12.54 -11.78 -6.95
C ALA A 340 -11.26 -12.49 -6.47
N LEU A 341 -11.12 -12.69 -5.16
CA LEU A 341 -9.94 -13.34 -4.56
C LEU A 341 -9.79 -14.83 -4.93
N GLN A 342 -10.89 -15.48 -5.33
CA GLN A 342 -10.87 -16.87 -5.80
C GLN A 342 -10.49 -17.01 -7.28
N LEU A 343 -10.54 -15.92 -8.06
CA LEU A 343 -10.12 -15.94 -9.46
C LEU A 343 -8.61 -16.21 -9.58
N PRO A 344 -8.16 -16.86 -10.67
CA PRO A 344 -6.74 -16.96 -10.97
C PRO A 344 -6.13 -15.58 -11.21
N TYR A 345 -4.82 -15.45 -11.01
CA TYR A 345 -4.12 -14.22 -11.37
C TYR A 345 -4.31 -13.88 -12.85
N GLY A 346 -4.46 -12.59 -13.11
CA GLY A 346 -4.70 -12.07 -14.44
C GLY A 346 -5.69 -10.91 -14.43
N HIS A 347 -5.97 -10.41 -15.63
CA HIS A 347 -6.83 -9.26 -15.84
C HIS A 347 -8.24 -9.45 -15.28
N SER A 348 -8.80 -10.66 -15.32
CA SER A 348 -10.14 -10.93 -14.76
C SER A 348 -10.18 -10.71 -13.25
N ARG A 349 -9.17 -11.17 -12.51
CA ARG A 349 -9.07 -10.91 -11.07
C ARG A 349 -8.83 -9.44 -10.79
N GLN A 350 -7.95 -8.79 -11.55
CA GLN A 350 -7.70 -7.35 -11.43
C GLN A 350 -8.98 -6.53 -11.62
N GLN A 351 -9.76 -6.81 -12.67
CA GLN A 351 -11.03 -6.14 -12.96
C GLN A 351 -12.06 -6.38 -11.84
N ALA A 352 -12.15 -7.61 -11.34
CA ALA A 352 -13.07 -7.93 -10.25
C ALA A 352 -12.70 -7.22 -8.94
N ILE A 353 -11.41 -7.13 -8.59
CA ILE A 353 -10.95 -6.38 -7.41
C ILE A 353 -11.21 -4.88 -7.60
N ASN A 354 -10.90 -4.31 -8.77
CA ASN A 354 -11.18 -2.90 -9.06
C ASN A 354 -12.67 -2.58 -8.93
N HIS A 355 -13.54 -3.44 -9.48
CA HIS A 355 -14.98 -3.26 -9.34
C HIS A 355 -15.42 -3.28 -7.87
N GLY A 356 -14.89 -4.20 -7.07
CA GLY A 356 -15.13 -4.21 -5.62
C GLY A 356 -14.68 -2.90 -4.94
N ILE A 357 -13.50 -2.38 -5.27
CA ILE A 357 -13.00 -1.10 -4.76
C ILE A 357 -13.95 0.05 -5.15
N ASP A 358 -14.37 0.12 -6.41
CA ASP A 358 -15.26 1.17 -6.90
C ASP A 358 -16.57 1.21 -6.11
N VAL A 359 -17.18 0.04 -5.86
CA VAL A 359 -18.41 -0.07 -5.06
C VAL A 359 -18.17 0.35 -3.60
N ILE A 360 -17.07 -0.10 -2.99
CA ILE A 360 -16.72 0.30 -1.60
C ILE A 360 -16.55 1.82 -1.50
N LEU A 361 -15.87 2.45 -2.46
CA LEU A 361 -15.65 3.90 -2.46
C LEU A 361 -16.95 4.68 -2.71
N GLN A 362 -17.87 4.15 -3.51
CA GLN A 362 -19.19 4.74 -3.73
C GLN A 362 -20.03 4.75 -2.44
N HIS A 363 -19.99 3.67 -1.67
CA HIS A 363 -20.68 3.56 -0.38
C HIS A 363 -19.94 4.23 0.79
N GLY A 364 -18.64 4.52 0.63
CA GLY A 364 -17.80 5.18 1.63
C GLY A 364 -17.69 4.40 2.94
N GLU A 365 -17.57 5.12 4.06
CA GLU A 365 -17.38 4.53 5.40
C GLU A 365 -18.55 3.66 5.88
N THR A 366 -19.71 3.76 5.23
CA THR A 366 -20.87 2.90 5.55
C THR A 366 -20.73 1.48 5.01
N ASP A 367 -19.81 1.25 4.07
CA ASP A 367 -19.55 -0.07 3.52
C ASP A 367 -18.77 -0.94 4.54
N PRO A 368 -19.20 -2.19 4.79
CA PRO A 368 -18.53 -3.06 5.74
C PRO A 368 -17.06 -3.34 5.37
N MET A 369 -16.71 -3.24 4.09
CA MET A 369 -15.35 -3.49 3.59
C MET A 369 -14.47 -2.24 3.52
N TYR A 370 -15.00 -1.04 3.79
CA TYR A 370 -14.23 0.20 3.78
C TYR A 370 -13.01 0.15 4.72
N LYS A 371 -13.21 -0.40 5.93
CA LYS A 371 -12.13 -0.62 6.92
C LYS A 371 -11.01 -1.55 6.44
N HIS A 372 -11.22 -2.29 5.35
CA HIS A 372 -10.25 -3.23 4.78
C HIS A 372 -9.64 -2.76 3.46
N LEU A 373 -9.87 -1.51 3.04
CA LEU A 373 -9.35 -0.96 1.78
C LEU A 373 -7.83 -1.13 1.62
N ALA A 374 -7.06 -0.95 2.69
CA ALA A 374 -5.62 -1.18 2.64
C ALA A 374 -5.24 -2.61 2.21
N HIS A 375 -5.96 -3.61 2.73
CA HIS A 375 -5.76 -5.01 2.33
C HIS A 375 -6.22 -5.25 0.89
N ILE A 376 -7.35 -4.67 0.47
CA ILE A 376 -7.91 -4.87 -0.88
C ILE A 376 -7.00 -4.23 -1.94
N TYR A 377 -6.49 -3.03 -1.70
CA TYR A 377 -5.48 -2.40 -2.55
C TYR A 377 -4.16 -3.18 -2.55
N CYS A 378 -3.77 -3.78 -1.42
CA CYS A 378 -2.62 -4.69 -1.37
C CYS A 378 -2.84 -5.91 -2.29
N ALA A 379 -4.02 -6.52 -2.23
CA ALA A 379 -4.39 -7.63 -3.10
C ALA A 379 -4.41 -7.24 -4.58
N LEU A 380 -4.86 -6.02 -4.90
CA LEU A 380 -4.79 -5.46 -6.24
C LEU A 380 -3.33 -5.31 -6.70
N GLY A 381 -2.47 -4.70 -5.88
CA GLY A 381 -1.04 -4.51 -6.19
C GLY A 381 -0.32 -5.83 -6.44
N PHE A 382 -0.58 -6.83 -5.59
CA PHE A 382 -0.05 -8.17 -5.77
C PHE A 382 -0.54 -8.81 -7.07
N THR A 383 -1.85 -8.70 -7.36
CA THR A 383 -2.45 -9.22 -8.60
C THR A 383 -1.84 -8.57 -9.85
N ILE A 384 -1.64 -7.25 -9.82
CA ILE A 384 -1.01 -6.50 -10.91
C ILE A 384 0.43 -6.94 -11.11
N TRP A 385 1.18 -7.10 -10.01
CA TRP A 385 2.56 -7.53 -10.06
C TRP A 385 2.70 -8.91 -10.70
N GLU A 386 1.92 -9.90 -10.25
CA GLU A 386 1.92 -11.25 -10.81
C GLU A 386 1.48 -11.28 -12.28
N THR A 387 0.55 -10.40 -12.67
CA THR A 387 0.02 -10.36 -14.04
C THR A 387 0.99 -9.69 -15.02
N THR A 388 1.63 -8.60 -14.61
CA THR A 388 2.42 -7.75 -15.52
C THR A 388 3.92 -7.98 -15.39
N ILE A 389 4.37 -8.49 -14.24
CA ILE A 389 5.78 -8.56 -13.82
C ILE A 389 6.44 -7.17 -13.79
N GLN A 390 5.64 -6.10 -13.84
CA GLN A 390 6.11 -4.72 -13.82
C GLN A 390 5.93 -4.13 -12.41
N PRO A 391 6.99 -3.57 -11.80
CA PRO A 391 6.92 -3.04 -10.45
C PRO A 391 6.09 -1.75 -10.35
N ALA A 392 6.17 -0.85 -11.34
CA ALA A 392 5.52 0.46 -11.25
C ALA A 392 3.97 0.40 -11.13
N PRO A 393 3.24 -0.38 -11.95
CA PRO A 393 1.79 -0.52 -11.79
C PRO A 393 1.38 -1.11 -10.44
N ALA A 394 2.16 -2.06 -9.91
CA ALA A 394 1.90 -2.66 -8.60
C ALA A 394 2.16 -1.67 -7.46
N LEU A 395 3.26 -0.93 -7.54
CA LEU A 395 3.64 0.12 -6.60
C LEU A 395 2.57 1.22 -6.47
N SER A 396 1.84 1.55 -7.55
CA SER A 396 0.69 2.46 -7.50
C SER A 396 -0.42 1.93 -6.58
N ALA A 397 -0.77 0.64 -6.67
CA ALA A 397 -1.82 0.07 -5.85
C ALA A 397 -1.36 -0.08 -4.38
N TYR A 398 -0.09 -0.41 -4.16
CA TYR A 398 0.48 -0.41 -2.80
C TYR A 398 0.51 0.99 -2.19
N ALA A 399 0.77 2.03 -3.00
CA ALA A 399 0.64 3.41 -2.53
C ALA A 399 -0.78 3.72 -2.04
N SER A 400 -1.81 3.37 -2.82
CA SER A 400 -3.20 3.51 -2.37
C SER A 400 -3.48 2.74 -1.08
N ALA A 401 -2.93 1.53 -0.92
CA ALA A 401 -3.06 0.79 0.33
C ALA A 401 -2.43 1.52 1.53
N LEU A 402 -1.23 2.08 1.38
CA LEU A 402 -0.55 2.83 2.44
C LEU A 402 -1.24 4.16 2.78
N MET A 403 -1.98 4.76 1.84
CA MET A 403 -2.82 5.93 2.15
C MET A 403 -3.96 5.59 3.10
N HIS A 404 -4.56 4.40 2.96
CA HIS A 404 -5.62 3.94 3.84
C HIS A 404 -5.10 3.43 5.18
N LYS A 405 -3.90 2.83 5.18
CA LYS A 405 -3.24 2.36 6.40
C LYS A 405 -1.72 2.35 6.21
N SER A 406 -1.04 3.34 6.76
CA SER A 406 0.40 3.56 6.57
C SER A 406 1.28 2.47 7.18
N ASP A 407 0.79 1.80 8.23
CA ASP A 407 1.45 0.70 8.94
C ASP A 407 0.98 -0.68 8.47
N HIS A 408 0.33 -0.79 7.29
CA HIS A 408 -0.11 -2.08 6.76
C HIS A 408 1.09 -2.94 6.33
N LEU A 409 1.49 -3.87 7.20
CA LEU A 409 2.74 -4.65 7.13
C LEU A 409 2.94 -5.36 5.80
N LEU A 410 1.91 -6.06 5.31
CA LEU A 410 1.97 -6.75 4.03
C LEU A 410 2.28 -5.80 2.86
N THR A 411 1.66 -4.62 2.87
CA THR A 411 1.87 -3.61 1.82
C THR A 411 3.27 -3.03 1.91
N LEU A 412 3.75 -2.72 3.12
CA LEU A 412 5.11 -2.23 3.32
C LEU A 412 6.15 -3.21 2.77
N PHE A 413 5.99 -4.51 3.05
CA PHE A 413 6.89 -5.52 2.53
C PHE A 413 6.85 -5.60 1.00
N PHE A 414 5.67 -5.73 0.39
CA PHE A 414 5.60 -5.87 -1.06
C PHE A 414 6.02 -4.60 -1.81
N THR A 415 5.82 -3.43 -1.20
CA THR A 415 6.38 -2.18 -1.68
C THR A 415 7.90 -2.25 -1.74
N ALA A 416 8.55 -2.75 -0.67
CA ALA A 416 10.00 -2.95 -0.63
C ALA A 416 10.48 -3.93 -1.71
N VAL A 417 9.78 -5.04 -1.89
CA VAL A 417 10.10 -6.04 -2.92
C VAL A 417 9.97 -5.45 -4.33
N CYS A 418 8.87 -4.77 -4.66
CA CYS A 418 8.72 -4.15 -5.97
C CYS A 418 9.77 -3.07 -6.22
N SER A 419 10.15 -2.30 -5.20
CA SER A 419 11.21 -1.30 -5.32
C SER A 419 12.58 -1.89 -5.61
N MET A 420 12.83 -3.18 -5.33
CA MET A 420 14.08 -3.83 -5.75
C MET A 420 14.28 -3.79 -7.26
N GLY A 421 13.18 -3.87 -8.02
CA GLY A 421 13.19 -3.80 -9.48
C GLY A 421 13.33 -2.39 -10.03
N VAL A 422 13.26 -1.37 -9.19
CA VAL A 422 13.23 0.04 -9.61
C VAL A 422 14.41 0.84 -9.05
N SER A 423 14.71 0.70 -7.76
CA SER A 423 15.76 1.45 -7.08
C SER A 423 16.25 0.71 -5.84
N VAL A 424 17.48 0.20 -5.89
CA VAL A 424 18.14 -0.48 -4.77
C VAL A 424 18.15 0.39 -3.49
N PRO A 425 18.54 1.68 -3.52
CA PRO A 425 18.48 2.53 -2.33
C PRO A 425 17.07 2.69 -1.74
N GLN A 426 16.04 2.77 -2.58
CA GLN A 426 14.65 2.86 -2.10
C GLN A 426 14.19 1.53 -1.47
N ALA A 427 14.50 0.41 -2.11
CA ALA A 427 14.18 -0.92 -1.58
C ALA A 427 14.81 -1.11 -0.19
N ILE A 428 16.09 -0.72 -0.02
CA ILE A 428 16.77 -0.76 1.27
C ILE A 428 16.01 0.06 2.33
N ARG A 429 15.64 1.31 2.02
CA ARG A 429 14.87 2.16 2.96
C ARG A 429 13.54 1.54 3.35
N GLN A 430 12.84 0.92 2.40
CA GLN A 430 11.53 0.32 2.66
C GLN A 430 11.62 -0.99 3.44
N PHE A 431 12.63 -1.82 3.19
CA PHE A 431 12.87 -3.00 4.02
C PHE A 431 13.22 -2.61 5.46
N HIS A 432 14.03 -1.56 5.67
CA HIS A 432 14.26 -1.03 7.01
C HIS A 432 12.98 -0.53 7.67
N HIS A 433 12.16 0.24 6.95
CA HIS A 433 10.88 0.71 7.48
C HIS A 433 9.97 -0.46 7.86
N PHE A 434 9.82 -1.47 6.99
CA PHE A 434 9.07 -2.68 7.29
C PHE A 434 9.59 -3.40 8.55
N ILE A 435 10.91 -3.58 8.69
CA ILE A 435 11.52 -4.23 9.86
C ILE A 435 11.27 -3.44 11.15
N HIS A 436 11.26 -2.10 11.07
CA HIS A 436 10.97 -1.25 12.23
C HIS A 436 9.49 -1.26 12.63
N THR A 437 8.57 -1.43 11.68
CA THR A 437 7.13 -1.46 11.94
C THR A 437 6.64 -2.86 12.33
N ALA A 438 7.22 -3.93 11.77
CA ALA A 438 6.76 -5.29 11.98
C ALA A 438 7.15 -5.84 13.38
N PRO A 439 6.29 -6.67 14.00
CA PRO A 439 6.69 -7.48 15.14
C PRO A 439 7.92 -8.34 14.80
N ALA A 440 8.85 -8.51 15.75
CA ALA A 440 10.10 -9.23 15.50
C ALA A 440 9.91 -10.70 15.08
N ASP A 441 8.78 -11.29 15.45
CA ASP A 441 8.35 -12.65 15.14
C ASP A 441 7.47 -12.75 13.87
N HIS A 442 7.28 -11.64 13.16
CA HIS A 442 6.48 -11.59 11.94
C HIS A 442 7.14 -12.45 10.84
N PRO A 443 6.38 -13.25 10.09
CA PRO A 443 6.92 -14.28 9.17
C PRO A 443 7.80 -13.73 8.04
N TRP A 444 7.70 -12.44 7.74
CA TRP A 444 8.35 -11.79 6.61
C TRP A 444 9.59 -10.98 7.03
N VAL A 445 9.84 -10.84 8.34
CA VAL A 445 11.07 -10.23 8.89
C VAL A 445 12.34 -10.96 8.44
N PRO A 446 12.46 -12.30 8.50
CA PRO A 446 13.66 -12.97 8.01
C PRO A 446 13.85 -12.76 6.49
N TRP A 447 12.76 -12.71 5.71
CA TRP A 447 12.83 -12.39 4.28
C TRP A 447 13.41 -11.01 4.03
N ALA A 448 12.94 -9.99 4.76
CA ALA A 448 13.42 -8.62 4.64
C ALA A 448 14.93 -8.51 4.96
N TYR A 449 15.40 -9.19 6.00
CA TYR A 449 16.83 -9.21 6.31
C TYR A 449 17.69 -9.88 5.22
N TYR A 450 17.27 -11.02 4.66
CA TYR A 450 18.00 -11.62 3.55
C TYR A 450 17.99 -10.73 2.29
N HIS A 451 16.87 -10.04 2.00
CA HIS A 451 16.84 -9.05 0.92
C HIS A 451 17.82 -7.91 1.17
N LEU A 452 17.92 -7.38 2.38
CA LEU A 452 18.91 -6.34 2.73
C LEU A 452 20.36 -6.82 2.51
N VAL A 453 20.68 -8.06 2.88
CA VAL A 453 22.01 -8.65 2.60
C VAL A 453 22.31 -8.63 1.11
N ILE A 454 21.36 -9.06 0.27
CA ILE A 454 21.53 -9.09 -1.18
C ILE A 454 21.67 -7.67 -1.74
N LEU A 455 20.83 -6.73 -1.30
CA LEU A 455 20.83 -5.34 -1.79
C LEU A 455 22.11 -4.58 -1.40
N TYR A 456 22.63 -4.76 -0.19
CA TYR A 456 23.93 -4.20 0.19
C TYR A 456 25.08 -4.88 -0.56
N GLY A 457 24.97 -6.18 -0.87
CA GLY A 457 25.93 -6.89 -1.71
C GLY A 457 25.94 -6.45 -3.18
N GLN A 458 24.85 -5.85 -3.68
CA GLN A 458 24.80 -5.22 -5.01
C GLN A 458 25.46 -3.84 -5.05
N GLN A 459 25.64 -3.21 -3.88
CA GLN A 459 26.44 -1.98 -3.72
C GLN A 459 27.92 -2.36 -3.52
N ASP A 460 28.78 -1.43 -3.12
CA ASP A 460 30.17 -1.76 -2.76
C ASP A 460 30.19 -2.60 -1.47
N PRO A 461 30.48 -3.93 -1.54
CA PRO A 461 30.40 -4.78 -0.37
C PRO A 461 31.47 -4.45 0.67
N SER A 462 32.57 -3.80 0.26
CA SER A 462 33.64 -3.40 1.18
C SER A 462 33.21 -2.24 2.08
N VAL A 463 32.41 -1.30 1.54
CA VAL A 463 31.82 -0.17 2.29
C VAL A 463 30.67 -0.64 3.19
N HIS A 464 29.93 -1.66 2.77
CA HIS A 464 28.75 -2.15 3.48
C HIS A 464 28.95 -3.45 4.25
N ARG A 465 30.21 -3.87 4.46
CA ARG A 465 30.58 -5.10 5.15
C ARG A 465 29.83 -5.30 6.47
N ASP A 466 29.88 -4.33 7.37
CA ASP A 466 29.28 -4.47 8.69
C ASP A 466 27.76 -4.61 8.62
N ARG A 467 27.12 -3.92 7.67
CA ARG A 467 25.66 -4.04 7.43
C ARG A 467 25.30 -5.41 6.88
N ILE A 468 26.10 -5.94 5.95
CA ILE A 468 25.91 -7.28 5.39
C ILE A 468 26.02 -8.34 6.50
N LEU A 469 27.06 -8.27 7.33
CA LEU A 469 27.26 -9.21 8.44
C LEU A 469 26.14 -9.11 9.46
N HIS A 470 25.77 -7.89 9.86
CA HIS A 470 24.67 -7.64 10.80
C HIS A 470 23.35 -8.21 10.28
N HIS A 471 22.92 -7.84 9.07
CA HIS A 471 21.64 -8.29 8.53
C HIS A 471 21.59 -9.80 8.27
N TYR A 472 22.70 -10.43 7.88
CA TYR A 472 22.75 -11.89 7.73
C TYR A 472 22.58 -12.60 9.07
N SER A 473 23.24 -12.12 10.13
CA SER A 473 23.05 -12.64 11.49
C SER A 473 21.61 -12.46 11.97
N MET A 474 21.01 -11.27 11.74
CA MET A 474 19.62 -11.00 12.11
C MET A 474 18.64 -11.87 11.33
N ALA A 475 18.89 -12.14 10.04
CA ALA A 475 18.07 -13.06 9.25
C ALA A 475 18.05 -14.47 9.85
N GLN A 476 19.23 -15.01 10.19
CA GLN A 476 19.35 -16.33 10.80
C GLN A 476 18.68 -16.40 12.17
N GLN A 477 18.81 -15.34 12.98
CA GLN A 477 18.17 -15.26 14.29
C GLN A 477 16.64 -15.22 14.15
N ALA A 478 16.12 -14.38 13.25
CA ALA A 478 14.69 -14.31 12.97
C ALA A 478 14.13 -15.64 12.44
N ASP A 479 14.86 -16.33 11.56
CA ASP A 479 14.49 -17.66 11.06
C ASP A 479 14.42 -18.72 12.16
N ARG A 480 15.33 -18.66 13.14
CA ARG A 480 15.34 -19.57 14.31
C ARG A 480 14.20 -19.26 15.28
N ASN A 481 13.85 -17.99 15.41
CA ASN A 481 12.82 -17.50 16.33
C ASN A 481 11.40 -17.50 15.73
N ARG A 482 11.24 -17.99 14.49
CA ARG A 482 9.94 -18.02 13.81
C ARG A 482 8.89 -18.81 14.60
N LEU A 483 7.66 -18.34 14.52
CA LEU A 483 6.52 -19.05 15.09
C LEU A 483 6.31 -20.44 14.44
N PRO A 484 5.74 -21.41 15.18
CA PRO A 484 5.49 -22.73 14.65
C PRO A 484 4.38 -22.70 13.57
N GLY A 485 4.57 -23.48 12.50
CA GLY A 485 3.64 -23.53 11.37
C GLY A 485 4.00 -22.61 10.21
N PHE A 486 5.01 -21.74 10.38
CA PHE A 486 5.61 -20.98 9.29
C PHE A 486 6.80 -21.72 8.68
N ASN A 487 6.83 -21.76 7.35
CA ASN A 487 7.93 -22.34 6.61
C ASN A 487 9.18 -21.45 6.74
N PRO A 488 10.38 -22.05 6.79
CA PRO A 488 11.62 -21.28 6.72
C PRO A 488 11.73 -20.53 5.39
N VAL A 489 12.57 -19.50 5.35
CA VAL A 489 12.86 -18.79 4.09
C VAL A 489 13.41 -19.78 3.03
N PRO A 490 12.86 -19.80 1.80
CA PRO A 490 13.31 -20.70 0.75
C PRO A 490 14.79 -20.50 0.37
N SER A 491 15.43 -21.58 -0.07
CA SER A 491 16.83 -21.57 -0.55
C SER A 491 17.09 -20.57 -1.68
N GLY A 492 16.08 -20.32 -2.53
CA GLY A 492 16.15 -19.30 -3.58
C GLY A 492 16.49 -17.89 -3.08
N LEU A 493 16.19 -17.58 -1.80
CA LEU A 493 16.57 -16.31 -1.17
C LEU A 493 17.77 -16.47 -0.22
N THR A 494 17.86 -17.56 0.53
CA THR A 494 18.95 -17.75 1.51
C THR A 494 20.29 -18.06 0.85
N ASP A 495 20.33 -18.76 -0.29
CA ASP A 495 21.58 -19.09 -1.00
C ASP A 495 22.26 -17.86 -1.61
N PRO A 496 21.56 -16.95 -2.32
CA PRO A 496 22.17 -15.70 -2.76
C PRO A 496 22.70 -14.85 -1.60
N ALA A 497 21.94 -14.71 -0.51
CA ALA A 497 22.38 -13.94 0.65
C ALA A 497 23.62 -14.55 1.33
N ARG A 498 23.67 -15.88 1.43
CA ARG A 498 24.84 -16.61 1.95
C ARG A 498 26.09 -16.36 1.12
N ARG A 499 25.98 -16.38 -0.22
CA ARG A 499 27.12 -16.09 -1.11
C ARG A 499 27.68 -14.70 -0.88
N VAL A 500 26.82 -13.69 -0.70
CA VAL A 500 27.26 -12.32 -0.38
C VAL A 500 27.96 -12.28 0.99
N TYR A 501 27.39 -12.95 2.00
CA TYR A 501 28.01 -13.05 3.33
C TYR A 501 29.41 -13.70 3.27
N GLU A 502 29.53 -14.84 2.60
CA GLU A 502 30.81 -15.57 2.45
C GLU A 502 31.86 -14.73 1.71
N GLN A 503 31.47 -13.99 0.66
CA GLN A 503 32.37 -13.09 -0.05
C GLN A 503 32.97 -12.01 0.86
N VAL A 504 32.14 -11.40 1.73
CA VAL A 504 32.57 -10.35 2.64
C VAL A 504 33.44 -10.89 3.79
N MET A 505 33.22 -12.13 4.21
CA MET A 505 34.03 -12.80 5.23
C MET A 505 35.46 -13.10 4.77
N VAL A 506 35.65 -13.37 3.46
CA VAL A 506 36.97 -13.71 2.88
C VAL A 506 37.80 -12.46 2.53
N GLN A 507 37.18 -11.29 2.39
CA GLN A 507 37.89 -10.05 2.08
C GLN A 507 38.62 -9.48 3.32
N PRO A 508 39.91 -9.12 3.24
CA PRO A 508 40.62 -8.49 4.35
C PRO A 508 40.01 -7.11 4.67
N HIS A 509 39.91 -6.75 5.96
CA HIS A 509 39.60 -5.37 6.36
C HIS A 509 40.69 -4.47 5.81
N LYS A 510 40.30 -3.46 5.01
CA LYS A 510 41.21 -2.43 4.52
C LYS A 510 41.34 -1.32 5.53
#